data_AF-A0A2S3ZEJ7-F1
#
_entry.id   AF-A0A2S3ZEJ7-F1
#
_cell.length_a   1.000
_cell.length_b   1.000
_cell.length_c   1.000
_cell.angle_alpha   90.00
_cell.angle_beta   90.00
_cell.angle_gamma   90.00
#
_symmetry.space_group_name_H-M   'P 1'
#
loop_
_entity.id
_entity.type
_entity.pdbx_description
1 polymer ?
#
loop_
_entity_poly.entity_id
_entity_poly.type
_entity_poly.pdbx_seq_one_letter_code
_entity_poly.pdbx_strand_id
1 'polypeptide(L)'
;MTVPSSERRLAMRARSQRDDSPGASSGERLGVFSFRPLVKEDVGAVDAEDIEPSSGPHETDVWLTEWQVAEEGFDVALDHYVDWQLVPMDDDWATQLFAGRRTISLQLDTYAEARRHPTETLVWTHLTGRVTRIDQISVRFHPSEDPAERGVREAETGGAMQHSVLSLQSPRVHHGVLVGWIVRVRK
;
A
#
# COMPACT_ATOMS: atom_id res chain seq x y z
N MET A 1 -1.25 -20.44 -27.21
CA MET A 1 -0.45 -20.32 -25.98
C MET A 1 -0.90 -19.04 -25.33
N THR A 2 -1.64 -19.19 -24.23
CA THR A 2 -2.50 -18.14 -23.66
C THR A 2 -1.77 -17.57 -22.45
N VAL A 3 -1.51 -16.26 -22.47
CA VAL A 3 -0.91 -15.52 -21.36
C VAL A 3 -1.89 -15.53 -20.17
N PRO A 4 -1.50 -15.88 -18.94
CA PRO A 4 -2.38 -15.80 -17.79
C PRO A 4 -2.60 -14.33 -17.43
N SER A 5 -3.87 -13.98 -17.27
CA SER A 5 -4.40 -12.62 -17.07
C SER A 5 -4.21 -12.12 -15.63
N SER A 6 -2.97 -12.01 -15.16
CA SER A 6 -2.62 -11.52 -13.81
C SER A 6 -2.50 -9.98 -13.74
N GLU A 7 -2.73 -9.27 -14.85
CA GLU A 7 -2.56 -7.83 -14.91
C GLU A 7 -3.88 -7.08 -14.79
N ARG A 8 -4.40 -6.94 -13.57
CA ARG A 8 -5.07 -5.68 -13.19
C ARG A 8 -4.05 -4.82 -12.48
N ARG A 9 -3.12 -4.31 -13.30
CA ARG A 9 -2.31 -3.13 -13.05
C ARG A 9 -3.13 -2.13 -12.25
N LEU A 10 -2.60 -1.76 -11.08
CA LEU A 10 -2.97 -0.57 -10.33
C LEU A 10 -2.76 0.65 -11.24
N ALA A 11 -3.73 0.91 -12.11
CA ALA A 11 -3.83 2.16 -12.85
C ALA A 11 -4.36 3.21 -11.86
N MET A 12 -3.47 3.75 -11.02
CA MET A 12 -3.73 5.02 -10.35
C MET A 12 -3.87 6.09 -11.43
N ARG A 13 -5.12 6.37 -11.84
CA ARG A 13 -5.45 7.52 -12.68
C ARG A 13 -5.11 8.79 -11.89
N ALA A 14 -4.09 9.51 -12.34
CA ALA A 14 -3.94 10.91 -12.00
C ALA A 14 -5.23 11.66 -12.37
N ARG A 15 -5.94 12.20 -11.38
CA ARG A 15 -7.05 13.13 -11.60
C ARG A 15 -6.46 14.40 -12.23
N SER A 16 -6.55 14.50 -13.55
CA SER A 16 -6.35 15.74 -14.30
C SER A 16 -7.60 16.60 -14.10
N GLN A 17 -7.48 17.60 -13.24
CA GLN A 17 -8.50 18.61 -13.01
C GLN A 17 -8.49 19.55 -14.23
N ARG A 18 -9.57 19.49 -15.02
CA ARG A 18 -9.92 20.56 -15.96
C ARG A 18 -10.37 21.75 -15.13
N ASP A 19 -9.79 22.92 -15.37
CA ASP A 19 -10.45 24.18 -15.06
C ASP A 19 -10.42 25.07 -16.31
N ASP A 20 -11.61 25.60 -16.58
CA ASP A 20 -12.01 26.36 -17.75
C ASP A 20 -11.29 27.71 -17.85
N SER A 21 -11.02 28.12 -19.10
CA SER A 21 -10.70 29.51 -19.43
C SER A 21 -11.95 30.39 -19.27
N PRO A 22 -11.77 31.66 -18.89
CA PRO A 22 -12.15 32.72 -19.82
C PRO A 22 -11.10 33.83 -19.92
N GLY A 23 -10.96 34.37 -21.12
CA GLY A 23 -9.95 35.37 -21.44
C GLY A 23 -10.26 36.78 -20.94
N ALA A 24 -9.20 37.60 -20.85
CA ALA A 24 -9.20 39.03 -21.18
C ALA A 24 -7.75 39.51 -21.27
N SER A 25 -7.50 40.38 -22.25
CA SER A 25 -6.20 40.88 -22.67
C SER A 25 -5.86 42.22 -22.01
N SER A 26 -4.55 42.43 -21.83
CA SER A 26 -3.80 43.69 -21.77
C SER A 26 -3.84 44.55 -20.50
N GLY A 27 -2.64 44.80 -19.96
CA GLY A 27 -2.37 45.83 -18.96
C GLY A 27 -1.04 45.61 -18.26
N GLU A 28 0.02 46.25 -18.77
CA GLU A 28 1.39 46.25 -18.24
C GLU A 28 1.47 46.59 -16.74
N ARG A 29 2.40 45.95 -16.01
CA ARG A 29 3.36 46.65 -15.13
C ARG A 29 4.46 45.72 -14.60
N LEU A 30 5.68 46.21 -14.79
CA LEU A 30 6.96 45.83 -14.19
C LEU A 30 6.87 45.27 -12.76
N GLY A 31 7.49 44.11 -12.56
CA GLY A 31 7.83 43.56 -11.26
C GLY A 31 8.91 42.49 -11.41
N VAL A 32 10.12 42.81 -10.98
CA VAL A 32 11.26 41.89 -10.91
C VAL A 32 10.84 40.68 -10.06
N PHE A 33 10.59 39.53 -10.69
CA PHE A 33 10.38 38.28 -9.98
C PHE A 33 11.74 37.76 -9.51
N SER A 34 12.17 38.20 -8.32
CA SER A 34 13.07 37.40 -7.51
C SER A 34 12.34 36.10 -7.19
N PHE A 35 12.64 35.03 -7.93
CA PHE A 35 12.39 33.67 -7.48
C PHE A 35 13.24 33.46 -6.22
N ARG A 36 12.69 33.82 -5.06
CA ARG A 36 13.09 33.14 -3.82
C ARG A 36 12.72 31.68 -4.05
N PRO A 37 13.66 30.73 -3.95
CA PRO A 37 13.27 29.34 -3.88
C PRO A 37 12.27 29.24 -2.74
N LEU A 38 11.05 28.78 -3.04
CA LEU A 38 10.15 28.28 -2.03
C LEU A 38 11.00 27.33 -1.21
N VAL A 39 11.14 27.69 0.08
CA VAL A 39 11.80 26.89 1.11
C VAL A 39 11.43 25.46 0.80
N LYS A 40 12.45 24.65 0.50
CA LYS A 40 12.32 23.20 0.36
C LYS A 40 11.57 22.79 1.62
N GLU A 41 10.27 22.53 1.48
CA GLU A 41 9.44 22.09 2.58
C GLU A 41 10.19 20.90 3.11
N ASP A 42 10.66 21.02 4.35
CA ASP A 42 11.41 19.98 5.01
C ASP A 42 10.37 18.88 5.20
N VAL A 43 10.23 18.03 4.18
CA VAL A 43 9.52 16.77 4.25
C VAL A 43 10.19 16.09 5.43
N GLY A 44 9.55 16.18 6.60
CA GLY A 44 10.17 15.87 7.88
C GLY A 44 10.95 14.58 7.73
N ALA A 45 12.21 14.58 8.21
CA ALA A 45 13.14 13.49 8.00
C ALA A 45 12.42 12.15 8.17
N VAL A 46 12.31 11.40 7.07
CA VAL A 46 11.68 10.08 7.10
C VAL A 46 12.54 9.21 7.99
N ASP A 47 11.93 8.68 9.05
CA ASP A 47 12.62 7.76 9.94
C ASP A 47 13.06 6.50 9.18
N ALA A 48 14.16 5.92 9.65
CA ALA A 48 14.62 4.63 9.15
C ALA A 48 13.52 3.55 9.29
N GLU A 49 13.59 2.54 8.43
CA GLU A 49 12.76 1.34 8.52
C GLU A 49 12.89 0.69 9.90
N ASP A 50 11.76 0.29 10.48
CA ASP A 50 11.77 -0.41 11.76
C ASP A 50 12.17 -1.87 11.55
N ILE A 51 12.96 -2.42 12.46
CA ILE A 51 13.34 -3.85 12.42
C ILE A 51 12.10 -4.70 12.69
N GLU A 52 11.92 -5.74 11.87
CA GLU A 52 10.87 -6.72 12.09
C GLU A 52 11.24 -7.61 13.30
N PRO A 53 10.41 -7.69 14.34
CA PRO A 53 10.58 -8.67 15.39
C PRO A 53 10.17 -10.05 14.87
N SER A 54 10.91 -11.09 15.25
CA SER A 54 10.54 -12.48 14.96
C SER A 54 9.13 -12.79 15.47
N SER A 55 8.28 -13.37 14.63
CA SER A 55 6.94 -13.81 15.03
C SER A 55 7.01 -14.90 16.08
N GLY A 56 6.24 -14.74 17.16
CA GLY A 56 6.03 -15.80 18.14
C GLY A 56 5.19 -16.96 17.58
N PRO A 57 5.20 -18.14 18.23
CA PRO A 57 4.51 -19.35 17.75
C PRO A 57 2.97 -19.24 17.69
N HIS A 58 2.38 -18.17 18.22
CA HIS A 58 0.93 -17.91 18.22
C HIS A 58 0.57 -16.59 17.56
N GLU A 59 1.53 -15.99 16.86
CA GLU A 59 1.33 -14.75 16.14
C GLU A 59 1.11 -15.05 14.65
N THR A 60 0.17 -14.34 14.05
CA THR A 60 -0.16 -14.46 12.64
C THR A 60 -0.14 -13.07 12.03
N ASP A 61 0.66 -12.90 10.98
CA ASP A 61 0.70 -11.67 10.19
C ASP A 61 -0.39 -11.71 9.12
N VAL A 62 -1.17 -10.63 9.05
CA VAL A 62 -2.29 -10.46 8.13
C VAL A 62 -2.07 -9.21 7.29
N TRP A 63 -2.19 -9.32 5.98
CA TRP A 63 -2.12 -8.20 5.05
C TRP A 63 -3.48 -7.48 4.94
N LEU A 64 -3.45 -6.14 5.06
CA LEU A 64 -4.57 -5.25 4.78
C LEU A 64 -4.12 -4.24 3.72
N THR A 65 -4.83 -4.17 2.59
CA THR A 65 -4.46 -3.25 1.49
C THR A 65 -4.94 -1.82 1.75
N GLU A 66 -4.15 -0.83 1.34
CA GLU A 66 -4.43 0.61 1.53
C GLU A 66 -5.84 1.01 1.10
N TRP A 67 -6.19 0.73 -0.16
CA TRP A 67 -7.50 1.11 -0.71
C TRP A 67 -8.66 0.48 0.05
N GLN A 68 -8.53 -0.76 0.50
CA GLN A 68 -9.61 -1.46 1.21
C GLN A 68 -9.82 -0.88 2.61
N VAL A 69 -8.75 -0.50 3.29
CA VAL A 69 -8.86 0.22 4.58
C VAL A 69 -9.53 1.57 4.39
N ALA A 70 -9.21 2.30 3.32
CA ALA A 70 -9.79 3.60 3.02
C ALA A 70 -11.27 3.50 2.62
N GLU A 71 -11.66 2.50 1.82
CA GLU A 71 -13.03 2.32 1.34
C GLU A 71 -13.96 1.71 2.39
N GLU A 72 -13.49 0.68 3.11
CA GLU A 72 -14.30 -0.06 4.09
C GLU A 72 -14.23 0.55 5.49
N GLY A 73 -13.35 1.52 5.71
CA GLY A 73 -13.20 2.22 6.98
C GLY A 73 -12.69 1.33 8.12
N PHE A 74 -11.79 0.39 7.82
CA PHE A 74 -11.19 -0.46 8.86
C PHE A 74 -10.40 0.37 9.86
N ASP A 75 -10.81 0.34 11.13
CA ASP A 75 -10.12 1.00 12.23
C ASP A 75 -9.53 -0.04 13.19
N VAL A 76 -8.24 -0.33 13.01
CA VAL A 76 -7.49 -1.29 13.82
C VAL A 76 -6.37 -0.55 14.54
N ALA A 77 -6.30 -0.73 15.85
CA ALA A 77 -5.23 -0.22 16.71
C ALA A 77 -4.59 -1.35 17.51
N LEU A 78 -3.43 -1.08 18.11
CA LEU A 78 -2.79 -2.02 19.02
C LEU A 78 -3.73 -2.43 20.16
N ASP A 79 -3.61 -3.69 20.59
CA ASP A 79 -4.43 -4.35 21.61
C ASP A 79 -5.94 -4.47 21.28
N HIS A 80 -6.38 -4.01 20.10
CA HIS A 80 -7.73 -4.31 19.62
C HIS A 80 -7.90 -5.82 19.47
N TYR A 81 -9.08 -6.30 19.87
CA TYR A 81 -9.51 -7.66 19.59
C TYR A 81 -10.14 -7.70 18.20
N VAL A 82 -9.75 -8.66 17.38
CA VAL A 82 -10.23 -8.83 16.01
C VAL A 82 -10.90 -10.19 15.84
N ASP A 83 -11.86 -10.22 14.91
CA ASP A 83 -12.55 -11.42 14.45
C ASP A 83 -12.73 -11.30 12.94
N TRP A 84 -11.90 -12.03 12.19
CA TRP A 84 -11.77 -11.88 10.75
C TRP A 84 -11.91 -13.21 10.00
N GLN A 85 -12.51 -13.11 8.81
CA GLN A 85 -12.45 -14.14 7.78
C GLN A 85 -11.40 -13.72 6.75
N LEU A 86 -10.37 -14.53 6.61
CA LEU A 86 -9.19 -14.25 5.81
C LEU A 86 -9.09 -15.22 4.65
N VAL A 87 -8.42 -14.78 3.58
CA VAL A 87 -8.09 -15.62 2.43
C VAL A 87 -6.56 -15.71 2.29
N PRO A 88 -6.05 -16.69 1.52
CA PRO A 88 -4.63 -16.73 1.19
C PRO A 88 -4.16 -15.40 0.60
N MET A 89 -2.96 -14.98 1.01
CA MET A 89 -2.29 -13.83 0.42
C MET A 89 -1.89 -14.12 -1.03
N ASP A 90 -1.78 -13.06 -1.83
CA ASP A 90 -1.12 -13.15 -3.14
C ASP A 90 0.39 -13.34 -2.91
N ASP A 91 0.86 -14.58 -3.08
CA ASP A 91 2.25 -14.98 -2.83
C ASP A 91 3.23 -14.28 -3.78
N ASP A 92 2.83 -14.01 -5.03
CA ASP A 92 3.69 -13.32 -6.00
C ASP A 92 3.88 -11.86 -5.58
N TRP A 93 2.80 -11.20 -5.18
CA TRP A 93 2.85 -9.83 -4.66
C TRP A 93 3.67 -9.75 -3.36
N ALA A 94 3.42 -10.64 -2.39
CA ALA A 94 4.17 -10.68 -1.15
C ALA A 94 5.67 -10.96 -1.39
N THR A 95 5.99 -11.87 -2.30
CA THR A 95 7.37 -12.19 -2.68
C THR A 95 8.04 -11.00 -3.37
N GLN A 96 7.35 -10.31 -4.28
CA GLN A 96 7.86 -9.10 -4.91
C GLN A 96 8.15 -8.01 -3.88
N LEU A 97 7.23 -7.75 -2.95
CA LEU A 97 7.40 -6.70 -1.95
C LEU A 97 8.56 -6.95 -0.99
N PHE A 98 8.63 -8.15 -0.42
CA PHE A 98 9.53 -8.44 0.69
C PHE A 98 10.81 -9.17 0.28
N ALA A 99 10.88 -9.74 -0.93
CA ALA A 99 12.00 -10.57 -1.39
C ALA A 99 12.40 -11.64 -0.36
N GLY A 100 11.40 -12.26 0.27
CA GLY A 100 11.59 -13.29 1.31
C GLY A 100 11.99 -12.78 2.69
N ARG A 101 12.14 -11.46 2.91
CA ARG A 101 12.44 -10.89 4.24
C ARG A 101 11.33 -11.12 5.26
N ARG A 102 10.07 -11.17 4.79
CA ARG A 102 8.88 -11.35 5.60
C ARG A 102 7.91 -12.29 4.90
N THR A 103 7.29 -13.19 5.66
CA THR A 103 6.28 -14.13 5.15
C THR A 103 4.90 -13.73 5.67
N ILE A 104 3.96 -13.55 4.75
CA ILE A 104 2.57 -13.18 5.06
C ILE A 104 1.68 -14.12 4.27
N SER A 105 0.98 -15.01 4.96
CA SER A 105 0.20 -16.07 4.29
C SER A 105 -1.29 -15.75 4.18
N LEU A 106 -1.76 -14.73 4.89
CA LEU A 106 -3.18 -14.39 4.97
C LEU A 106 -3.40 -12.90 4.70
N GLN A 107 -4.52 -12.60 4.06
CA GLN A 107 -4.99 -11.24 3.85
C GLN A 107 -6.46 -11.10 4.18
N LEU A 108 -6.85 -9.89 4.57
CA LEU A 108 -8.24 -9.50 4.62
C LEU A 108 -8.64 -8.98 3.24
N ASP A 109 -9.55 -9.68 2.57
CA ASP A 109 -10.01 -9.32 1.22
C ASP A 109 -11.53 -9.48 1.13
N THR A 110 -12.25 -8.37 1.24
CA THR A 110 -13.73 -8.34 1.17
C THR A 110 -14.24 -8.64 -0.25
N TYR A 111 -13.37 -8.62 -1.25
CA TYR A 111 -13.69 -8.84 -2.66
C TYR A 111 -13.14 -10.15 -3.21
N ALA A 112 -12.61 -11.03 -2.36
CA ALA A 112 -11.96 -12.28 -2.76
C ALA A 112 -12.88 -13.15 -3.65
N GLU A 113 -14.16 -13.24 -3.30
CA GLU A 113 -15.15 -14.00 -4.09
C GLU A 113 -15.40 -13.41 -5.48
N ALA A 114 -15.35 -12.08 -5.61
CA ALA A 114 -15.58 -11.41 -6.88
C ALA A 114 -14.36 -11.48 -7.81
N ARG A 115 -13.16 -11.63 -7.25
CA ARG A 115 -11.89 -11.67 -7.99
C ARG A 115 -11.44 -13.07 -8.38
N ARG A 116 -11.91 -14.10 -7.67
CA ARG A 116 -11.47 -15.48 -7.92
C ARG A 116 -11.79 -15.97 -9.33
N HIS A 117 -10.92 -16.80 -9.88
CA HIS A 117 -11.24 -17.53 -11.09
C HIS A 117 -12.35 -18.57 -10.81
N PRO A 118 -13.28 -18.86 -11.74
CA PRO A 118 -14.35 -19.83 -11.51
C PRO A 118 -13.89 -21.24 -11.12
N THR A 119 -12.64 -21.59 -11.44
CA THR A 119 -12.04 -22.90 -11.11
C THR A 119 -11.24 -22.89 -9.80
N GLU A 120 -11.07 -21.74 -9.16
CA GLU A 120 -10.33 -21.62 -7.91
C GLU A 120 -11.26 -21.81 -6.71
N THR A 121 -10.87 -22.74 -5.85
CA THR A 121 -11.51 -22.93 -4.55
C THR A 121 -10.97 -21.89 -3.58
N LEU A 122 -11.85 -21.01 -3.11
CA LEU A 122 -11.51 -20.05 -2.07
C LEU A 122 -11.61 -20.75 -0.71
N VAL A 123 -10.51 -20.77 0.04
CA VAL A 123 -10.45 -21.33 1.40
C VAL A 123 -10.41 -20.18 2.39
N TRP A 124 -11.48 -20.04 3.17
CA TRP A 124 -11.56 -19.05 4.23
C TRP A 124 -10.87 -19.58 5.50
N THR A 125 -10.08 -18.72 6.11
CA THR A 125 -9.44 -18.95 7.40
C THR A 125 -10.00 -17.99 8.43
N HIS A 126 -10.58 -18.54 9.50
CA HIS A 126 -11.04 -17.73 10.63
C HIS A 126 -9.87 -17.39 11.55
N LEU A 127 -9.72 -16.11 11.88
CA LEU A 127 -8.72 -15.61 12.81
C LEU A 127 -9.38 -14.72 13.85
N THR A 128 -9.20 -15.09 15.12
CA THR A 128 -9.56 -14.26 16.27
C THR A 128 -8.34 -14.05 17.16
N GLY A 129 -8.25 -12.91 17.82
CA GLY A 129 -7.14 -12.62 18.72
C GLY A 129 -6.92 -11.14 18.97
N ARG A 130 -5.80 -10.81 19.63
CA ARG A 130 -5.41 -9.42 19.92
C ARG A 130 -4.32 -8.95 18.98
N VAL A 131 -4.44 -7.72 18.51
CA VAL A 131 -3.41 -7.06 17.71
C VAL A 131 -2.20 -6.75 18.58
N THR A 132 -1.04 -7.32 18.25
CA THR A 132 0.22 -7.10 18.99
C THR A 132 1.19 -6.19 18.26
N ARG A 133 1.02 -6.01 16.94
CA ARG A 133 1.85 -5.11 16.13
C ARG A 133 1.10 -4.69 14.87
N ILE A 134 1.34 -3.46 14.43
CA ILE A 134 0.90 -2.96 13.12
C ILE A 134 2.10 -2.33 12.46
N ASP A 135 2.41 -2.77 11.25
CA ASP A 135 3.43 -2.18 10.40
C ASP A 135 2.76 -1.57 9.17
N GLN A 136 2.93 -0.27 8.94
CA GLN A 136 2.59 0.33 7.65
C GLN A 136 3.65 -0.06 6.61
N ILE A 137 3.24 -0.31 5.38
CA ILE A 137 4.11 -0.77 4.30
C ILE A 137 4.06 0.21 3.13
N SER A 138 5.21 0.76 2.80
CA SER A 138 5.38 1.72 1.71
C SER A 138 6.39 1.23 0.69
N VAL A 139 6.20 1.57 -0.59
CA VAL A 139 6.98 1.02 -1.71
C VAL A 139 7.28 2.11 -2.73
N ARG A 140 8.47 2.04 -3.34
CA ARG A 140 8.80 2.85 -4.51
C ARG A 140 8.46 2.09 -5.78
N PHE A 141 7.86 2.81 -6.72
CA PHE A 141 7.53 2.27 -8.02
C PHE A 141 8.43 2.86 -9.09
N HIS A 142 8.91 2.02 -9.99
CA HIS A 142 9.64 2.45 -11.19
C HIS A 142 8.82 2.12 -12.44
N PRO A 143 9.01 2.86 -13.55
CA PRO A 143 8.38 2.50 -14.82
C PRO A 143 8.84 1.10 -15.24
N SER A 144 7.92 0.30 -15.79
CA SER A 144 8.28 -0.97 -16.41
C SER A 144 9.29 -0.76 -17.54
N GLU A 145 10.26 -1.65 -17.63
CA GLU A 145 11.24 -1.69 -18.72
C GLU A 145 10.69 -2.41 -19.96
N ASP A 146 9.60 -3.18 -19.82
CA ASP A 146 8.99 -3.89 -20.94
C ASP A 146 8.25 -2.89 -21.88
N PRO A 147 8.65 -2.81 -23.16
CA PRO A 147 7.96 -1.96 -24.13
C PRO A 147 6.46 -2.26 -24.30
N ALA A 148 6.02 -3.51 -24.07
CA ALA A 148 4.61 -3.91 -24.10
C ALA A 148 3.83 -3.39 -22.88
N GLU A 149 4.54 -3.03 -21.82
CA GLU A 149 4.00 -2.56 -20.55
C GLU A 149 4.18 -1.04 -20.35
N ARG A 150 4.23 -0.30 -21.47
CA ARG A 150 4.43 1.15 -21.41
C ARG A 150 3.35 1.82 -20.54
N GLY A 151 3.81 2.53 -19.50
CA GLY A 151 2.96 3.24 -18.55
C GLY A 151 2.63 2.45 -17.28
N VAL A 152 3.05 1.18 -17.20
CA VAL A 152 3.03 0.41 -15.97
C VAL A 152 4.10 0.91 -15.02
N ARG A 153 3.74 0.82 -13.75
CA ARG A 153 4.63 1.05 -12.64
C ARG A 153 4.79 -0.27 -11.90
N GLU A 154 6.02 -0.72 -11.79
CA GLU A 154 6.41 -1.92 -11.08
C GLU A 154 6.94 -1.55 -9.70
N ALA A 155 6.54 -2.32 -8.68
CA ALA A 155 7.12 -2.19 -7.36
C ALA A 155 8.59 -2.63 -7.42
N GLU A 156 9.47 -1.85 -6.80
CA GLU A 156 10.86 -2.25 -6.59
C GLU A 156 10.89 -3.56 -5.78
N THR A 157 11.46 -4.62 -6.36
CA THR A 157 11.53 -5.93 -5.72
C THR A 157 12.33 -5.86 -4.41
N GLY A 158 11.73 -6.32 -3.32
CA GLY A 158 12.31 -6.21 -1.98
C GLY A 158 12.33 -4.78 -1.43
N GLY A 159 11.77 -3.81 -2.16
CA GLY A 159 11.78 -2.39 -1.83
C GLY A 159 10.68 -1.94 -0.86
N ALA A 160 9.93 -2.88 -0.27
CA ALA A 160 8.99 -2.56 0.80
C ALA A 160 9.73 -2.01 2.03
N MET A 161 9.34 -0.82 2.46
CA MET A 161 9.76 -0.20 3.71
C MET A 161 8.64 -0.34 4.73
N GLN A 162 8.98 -0.83 5.93
CA GLN A 162 8.04 -0.90 7.03
C GLN A 162 8.29 0.14 8.11
N HIS A 163 7.21 0.64 8.70
CA HIS A 163 7.27 1.41 9.94
C HIS A 163 6.19 0.92 10.89
N SER A 164 6.55 0.72 12.15
CA SER A 164 5.58 0.38 13.18
C SER A 164 4.72 1.60 13.51
N VAL A 165 3.42 1.35 13.63
CA VAL A 165 2.40 2.35 13.95
C VAL A 165 1.46 1.83 15.03
N LEU A 166 0.74 2.74 15.69
CA LEU A 166 -0.19 2.38 16.76
C LEU A 166 -1.60 2.07 16.24
N SER A 167 -1.98 2.61 15.08
CA SER A 167 -3.23 2.32 14.39
C SER A 167 -3.12 2.56 12.88
N LEU A 168 -4.06 2.01 12.11
CA LEU A 168 -4.16 2.25 10.67
C LEU A 168 -4.45 3.72 10.34
N GLN A 169 -5.11 4.44 11.27
CA GLN A 169 -5.52 5.83 11.11
C GLN A 169 -4.43 6.85 11.47
N SER A 170 -3.27 6.38 11.93
CA SER A 170 -2.14 7.22 12.32
C SER A 170 -0.84 6.78 11.60
N PRO A 171 -0.80 6.86 10.25
CA PRO A 171 0.39 6.50 9.49
C PRO A 171 1.55 7.45 9.82
N ARG A 172 2.77 6.92 9.75
CA ARG A 172 4.01 7.70 9.86
C ARG A 172 4.42 8.22 8.48
N VAL A 173 5.17 9.31 8.46
CA VAL A 173 5.77 9.84 7.24
C VAL A 173 6.69 8.77 6.64
N HIS A 174 6.59 8.55 5.33
CA HIS A 174 7.31 7.49 4.63
C HIS A 174 7.79 7.95 3.25
N HIS A 175 8.71 7.19 2.66
CA HIS A 175 9.07 7.34 1.25
C HIS A 175 8.18 6.47 0.36
N GLY A 176 8.03 6.84 -0.91
CA GLY A 176 7.23 6.06 -1.84
C GLY A 176 5.72 6.17 -1.56
N VAL A 177 4.98 5.13 -1.92
CA VAL A 177 3.52 5.06 -1.83
C VAL A 177 3.14 4.03 -0.77
N LEU A 178 2.22 4.40 0.14
CA LEU A 178 1.62 3.46 1.08
C LEU A 178 0.78 2.44 0.30
N VAL A 179 1.08 1.16 0.46
CA VAL A 179 0.37 0.06 -0.24
C VAL A 179 -0.51 -0.76 0.68
N GLY A 180 -0.27 -0.70 1.99
CA GLY A 180 -1.06 -1.41 2.97
C GLY A 180 -0.39 -1.48 4.34
N TRP A 181 -0.90 -2.39 5.17
CA TRP A 181 -0.39 -2.69 6.49
C TRP A 181 -0.27 -4.19 6.70
N ILE A 182 0.63 -4.56 7.60
CA ILE A 182 0.68 -5.88 8.18
C ILE A 182 0.24 -5.78 9.63
N VAL A 183 -0.83 -6.49 9.95
CA VAL A 183 -1.36 -6.58 11.31
C VAL A 183 -0.98 -7.92 11.88
N ARG A 184 -0.22 -7.91 12.98
CA ARG A 184 0.14 -9.10 13.74
C ARG A 184 -0.92 -9.36 14.80
N VAL A 185 -1.53 -10.53 14.76
CA VAL A 185 -2.56 -10.96 15.69
C VAL A 185 -2.05 -12.14 16.50
N ARG A 186 -2.14 -12.03 17.83
CA ARG A 186 -1.88 -13.13 18.76
C ARG A 186 -3.19 -13.80 19.15
N LYS A 187 -3.28 -15.10 18.84
CA LYS A 187 -4.39 -15.97 19.26
C LYS A 187 -4.37 -16.25 20.76
#